data_AF-A0A6B3FE14-F1
#
_entry.id   AF-A0A6B3FE14-F1
#
_cell.length_a   1.000
_cell.length_b   1.000
_cell.length_c   1.000
_cell.angle_alpha   90.00
_cell.angle_beta   90.00
_cell.angle_gamma   90.00
#
_symmetry.space_group_name_H-M   'P 1'
#
loop_
_entity.id
_entity.type
_entity.pdbx_description
1 polymer ?
#
loop_
_entity_poly.entity_id
_entity_poly.type
_entity_poly.pdbx_seq_one_letter_code
_entity_poly.pdbx_strand_id
1 'polypeptide(L)' 'MSSTEPDALLGPADIRDLAATLGVRPTKQRGQNFVIDANTVRRIVRTAEVRPDDVVVEVGPGLG' A
#
# COMPACT_ATOMS: atom_id res chain seq x y z
N MET A 1 -20.67 8.42 -10.22
CA MET A 1 -20.20 7.19 -10.88
C MET A 1 -18.69 7.18 -10.74
N SER A 2 -18.15 6.40 -9.80
CA SER A 2 -16.73 6.02 -9.82
C SER A 2 -16.74 4.52 -9.60
N SER A 3 -16.44 3.78 -10.66
CA SER A 3 -16.22 2.35 -10.62
C SER A 3 -15.08 2.07 -9.64
N THR A 4 -15.36 1.30 -8.61
CA THR A 4 -14.33 0.63 -7.80
C THR A 4 -13.68 -0.40 -8.72
N GLU A 5 -12.63 -0.02 -9.43
CA GLU A 5 -11.74 -0.98 -10.07
C GLU A 5 -11.02 -1.74 -8.94
N PRO A 6 -11.24 -3.06 -8.77
CA PRO A 6 -10.70 -3.83 -7.65
C PRO A 6 -9.17 -4.00 -7.66
N ASP A 7 -8.47 -3.42 -8.63
CA ASP A 7 -7.09 -3.78 -8.99
C ASP A 7 -6.12 -2.57 -9.08
N ALA A 8 -6.60 -1.37 -8.75
CA ALA A 8 -5.78 -0.17 -8.71
C ALA A 8 -5.01 -0.09 -7.38
N LEU A 9 -3.82 -0.69 -7.36
CA LEU A 9 -2.86 -0.50 -6.27
C LEU A 9 -2.32 0.94 -6.26
N LEU A 10 -2.01 1.47 -5.08
CA LEU A 10 -1.58 2.85 -4.88
C LEU A 10 -0.26 3.14 -5.62
N GLY A 11 -0.29 4.16 -6.48
CA GLY A 11 0.89 4.70 -7.13
C GLY A 11 1.54 5.84 -6.33
N PRO A 12 2.65 6.40 -6.84
CA PRO A 12 3.35 7.49 -6.16
C PRO A 12 2.51 8.75 -5.94
N ALA A 13 1.55 9.03 -6.83
CA ALA A 13 0.65 10.18 -6.72
C ALA A 13 -0.37 9.96 -5.59
N ASP A 14 -1.01 8.79 -5.58
CA ASP A 14 -1.99 8.43 -4.56
C ASP A 14 -1.38 8.45 -3.15
N ILE A 15 -0.15 7.97 -3.01
CA ILE A 15 0.59 8.01 -1.73
C ILE A 15 0.84 9.45 -1.26
N ARG A 16 1.15 10.38 -2.18
CA ARG A 16 1.36 11.79 -1.81
C ARG A 16 0.05 12.48 -1.43
N ASP A 17 -1.02 12.22 -2.17
CA ASP A 17 -2.34 12.81 -1.92
C ASP A 17 -2.92 12.31 -0.60
N LEU A 18 -2.75 11.01 -0.32
CA LEU A 18 -3.18 10.41 0.94
C LEU A 18 -2.37 10.94 2.13
N ALA A 19 -1.04 11.04 1.98
CA ALA A 19 -0.20 11.63 3.01
C ALA A 19 -0.60 13.09 3.32
N ALA A 20 -0.87 13.89 2.28
CA ALA A 20 -1.34 15.27 2.42
C ALA A 20 -2.70 15.35 3.14
N THR A 21 -3.64 14.50 2.74
CA THR A 21 -4.99 14.41 3.34
C THR A 21 -4.94 14.05 4.82
N LEU A 22 -4.03 13.13 5.19
CA LEU A 22 -3.84 12.69 6.58
C LEU A 22 -2.94 13.62 7.39
N GLY A 23 -2.42 14.70 6.80
CA GLY A 23 -1.45 15.59 7.46
C GLY A 23 -0.12 14.91 7.79
N VAL A 24 0.17 13.77 7.16
CA VAL A 24 1.39 13.00 7.35
C VAL A 24 2.44 13.51 6.38
N ARG A 25 3.62 13.87 6.90
CA ARG A 25 4.78 14.14 6.06
C ARG A 25 5.66 12.89 6.00
N PRO A 26 5.80 12.24 4.83
CA PRO A 26 6.72 11.12 4.67
C PRO A 26 8.12 11.55 5.11
N THR A 27 8.71 10.81 6.05
CA THR A 27 10.04 11.10 6.58
C THR A 27 10.82 9.83 6.83
N LYS A 28 12.08 9.85 6.41
CA LYS A 28 13.03 8.74 6.64
C LYS A 28 13.46 8.61 8.10
N GLN A 29 13.28 9.66 8.91
CA GLN A 29 13.67 9.65 10.33
C GLN A 29 12.94 8.59 11.15
N ARG A 30 11.72 8.20 10.74
CA ARG A 30 10.91 7.17 11.39
C ARG A 30 11.12 5.77 10.82
N GLY A 31 12.09 5.59 9.92
CA GLY A 31 12.37 4.31 9.26
C GLY A 31 11.27 3.82 8.31
N GLN A 32 10.30 4.66 7.95
CA GLN A 32 9.18 4.28 7.09
C GLN A 32 9.55 4.46 5.61
N ASN A 33 9.27 3.44 4.79
CA ASN A 33 9.37 3.49 3.33
C ASN A 33 8.05 2.99 2.76
N PHE A 34 7.48 3.71 1.79
CA PHE A 34 6.20 3.35 1.18
C PHE A 34 6.44 2.63 -0.14
N VAL A 35 5.77 1.49 -0.34
CA VAL A 35 5.79 0.78 -1.62
C VAL A 35 4.92 1.55 -2.61
N ILE A 36 5.50 1.93 -3.74
CA ILE A 36 4.84 2.75 -4.77
C ILE A 36 4.70 2.02 -6.12
N ASP A 37 5.14 0.76 -6.18
CA ASP A 37 5.07 -0.09 -7.36
C ASP A 37 4.09 -1.24 -7.11
N ALA A 38 3.01 -1.25 -7.88
CA ALA A 38 1.97 -2.27 -7.84
C ALA A 38 2.53 -3.69 -8.07
N ASN A 39 3.53 -3.84 -8.94
CA ASN A 39 4.09 -5.16 -9.23
C ASN A 39 4.91 -5.72 -8.07
N THR A 40 5.50 -4.86 -7.24
CA THR A 40 6.16 -5.25 -6.00
C THR A 40 5.15 -5.79 -5.00
N VAL A 41 4.02 -5.12 -4.79
CA VAL A 41 2.94 -5.60 -3.90
C VAL A 41 2.40 -6.96 -4.37
N ARG A 42 2.05 -7.10 -5.66
CA ARG A 42 1.58 -8.38 -6.23
C ARG A 42 2.59 -9.51 -6.04
N ARG A 43 3.89 -9.21 -6.14
CA ARG A 43 4.95 -10.19 -5.93
C ARG A 43 5.05 -10.61 -4.46
N ILE A 44 4.92 -9.69 -3.51
CA ILE A 44 4.92 -10.01 -2.08
C ILE A 44 3.79 -10.98 -1.76
N VAL A 45 2.56 -10.66 -2.19
CA VAL A 45 1.38 -11.51 -1.97
C VAL A 45 1.58 -12.90 -2.60
N ARG A 46 2.06 -12.96 -3.85
CA ARG A 46 2.33 -14.23 -4.54
C ARG A 46 3.41 -15.06 -3.85
N THR A 47 4.51 -14.43 -3.43
CA THR A 47 5.63 -15.11 -2.76
C THR A 47 5.28 -15.57 -1.35
N ALA A 48 4.39 -14.85 -0.66
CA ALA A 48 3.83 -15.27 0.61
C ALA A 48 2.72 -16.32 0.47
N GLU A 49 2.34 -16.67 -0.77
CA GLU A 49 1.31 -17.67 -1.11
C GLU A 49 -0.05 -17.41 -0.45
N VAL A 50 -0.39 -16.13 -0.23
CA VAL A 50 -1.64 -15.74 0.42
C VAL A 50 -2.84 -16.22 -0.40
N ARG A 51 -3.77 -16.90 0.27
CA ARG A 51 -5.03 -17.42 -0.26
C ARG A 51 -6.22 -16.57 0.20
N PRO A 52 -7.35 -16.60 -0.52
CA PRO A 52 -8.55 -15.83 -0.14
C PRO A 52 -9.09 -16.09 1.27
N ASP A 53 -8.81 -17.28 1.79
CA ASP A 53 -9.27 -17.83 3.06
C ASP A 53 -8.24 -17.66 4.21
N ASP A 54 -7.08 -17.06 3.92
CA ASP A 54 -6.05 -16.81 4.93
C ASP A 54 -6.40 -15.62 5.83
N VAL A 55 -6.06 -15.74 7.11
CA VAL A 55 -6.07 -14.61 8.05
C VAL A 55 -4.66 -14.02 8.09
N VAL A 56 -4.51 -12.80 7.60
CA VAL A 56 -3.22 -12.10 7.50
C VAL A 56 -3.05 -11.09 8.64
N VAL A 57 -1.87 -11.07 9.25
CA VAL A 57 -1.44 -9.98 10.15
C VAL A 57 -0.43 -9.12 9.42
N GLU A 58 -0.77 -7.86 9.18
CA GLU A 58 0.13 -6.88 8.59
C GLU A 58 0.78 -6.03 9.68
N VAL A 59 2.12 -5.92 9.64
CA VAL A 59 2.89 -5.11 10.58
C VAL A 59 3.50 -3.92 9.85
N GLY A 60 3.11 -2.72 10.27
CA GLY A 60 3.59 -1.47 9.66
C GLY A 60 2.94 -1.19 8.29
N PRO A 61 1.60 -1.09 8.20
CA PRO A 61 0.87 -0.94 6.94
C PRO A 61 1.13 0.39 6.20
N GLY A 62 1.80 1.34 6.84
CA GLY A 62 2.08 2.64 6.24
C GLY A 62 0.80 3.41 5.93
N LEU A 63 0.56 3.68 4.64
CA LEU A 63 -0.59 4.45 4.16
C LEU A 63 -1.68 3.58 3.53
N GLY A 64 -1.53 2.25 3.55
CA GLY A 64 -2.46 1.32 2.92
C GLY A 64 -1.77 0.31 2.03
#